data_AF-A0A0D0NR40-F1
#
_entry.id   AF-A0A0D0NR40-F1
#
_cell.length_a   1.000
_cell.length_b   1.000
_cell.length_c   1.000
_cell.angle_alpha   90.00
_cell.angle_beta   90.00
_cell.angle_gamma   90.00
#
_symmetry.space_group_name_H-M   'P 1'
#
loop_
_entity.id
_entity.type
_entity.pdbx_description
1 polymer ?
#
loop_
_entity_poly.entity_id
_entity_poly.type
_entity_poly.pdbx_seq_one_letter_code
_entity_poly.pdbx_strand_id
1 'polypeptide(L)'
;MNIQMIRAAAERGRGHIRETPLLSSPALDAIAGRRVLVKAECLQHTGSFKARGGWAAVSALPEEVRRRGILAYSSGNHAQGVARAAAAMGAPAVIVMPKDAPQAKVEGTRRYGAEIVFYDRAGESREALGEALVAERGMTLVRPYDEPEVIAGQGTCGLEIARQASAEGVTEGEVLVCCGGGGLTSGVALALEAEAPGLRVRPVEPANYDDVRRSLASGRRETNSADPSASICDAIVTPSPGELTFPIMSRLCGPGLAVTEDEALRAIALAMRHLHVVLEPGGAVSLAAALFHGGEIAGEAVIVVASGGNADPAMMARALAAE
;
A
#
# COMPACT_ATOMS: atom_id res chain seq x y z
N MET A 1 -12.39 7.52 11.65
CA MET A 1 -11.75 7.97 10.39
C MET A 1 -12.82 8.57 9.49
N ASN A 2 -12.57 9.72 8.84
CA ASN A 2 -13.56 10.36 7.96
C ASN A 2 -12.87 11.11 6.77
N ILE A 3 -13.69 11.60 5.83
CA ILE A 3 -13.22 12.34 4.65
C ILE A 3 -12.47 13.63 4.99
N GLN A 4 -12.78 14.29 6.11
CA GLN A 4 -12.11 15.54 6.50
C GLN A 4 -10.65 15.29 6.87
N MET A 5 -10.34 14.17 7.52
CA MET A 5 -8.96 13.77 7.78
C MET A 5 -8.18 13.54 6.48
N ILE A 6 -8.81 12.91 5.48
CA ILE A 6 -8.19 12.67 4.16
C ILE A 6 -7.93 14.00 3.43
N ARG A 7 -8.91 14.92 3.42
CA ARG A 7 -8.74 16.25 2.82
C ARG A 7 -7.66 17.07 3.53
N ALA A 8 -7.59 17.01 4.86
CA ALA A 8 -6.53 17.64 5.64
C ALA A 8 -5.15 17.04 5.32
N ALA A 9 -5.06 15.71 5.18
CA ALA A 9 -3.82 15.04 4.77
C ALA A 9 -3.40 15.43 3.34
N ALA A 10 -4.36 15.56 2.41
CA ALA A 10 -4.09 16.03 1.05
C ALA A 10 -3.55 17.46 1.04
N GLU A 11 -4.13 18.35 1.85
CA GLU A 11 -3.66 19.73 1.97
C GLU A 11 -2.24 19.81 2.52
N ARG A 12 -1.96 19.11 3.63
CA ARG A 12 -0.59 19.03 4.18
C ARG A 12 0.40 18.39 3.19
N GLY A 13 -0.08 17.53 2.29
CA GLY A 13 0.71 16.83 1.28
C GLY A 13 1.11 17.64 0.05
N ARG A 14 0.53 18.82 -0.18
CA ARG A 14 0.80 19.63 -1.38
C ARG A 14 2.29 19.95 -1.50
N GLY A 15 2.86 19.72 -2.69
CA GLY A 15 4.28 19.93 -2.98
C GLY A 15 5.22 18.84 -2.44
N HIS A 16 4.72 17.92 -1.61
CA HIS A 16 5.53 16.87 -0.98
C HIS A 16 5.10 15.45 -1.36
N ILE A 17 3.88 15.30 -1.84
CA ILE A 17 3.30 14.10 -2.42
C ILE A 17 3.05 14.34 -3.90
N ARG A 18 3.45 13.38 -4.74
CA ARG A 18 3.19 13.42 -6.18
C ARG A 18 1.74 12.98 -6.44
N GLU A 19 1.03 13.74 -7.26
CA GLU A 19 -0.16 13.20 -7.91
C GLU A 19 0.29 12.22 -8.99
N THR A 20 0.04 10.92 -8.79
CA THR A 20 0.48 9.88 -9.73
C THR A 20 -0.50 9.76 -10.91
N PRO A 21 -0.04 9.36 -12.09
CA PRO A 21 -0.91 9.25 -13.26
C PRO A 21 -1.89 8.07 -13.13
N LEU A 22 -3.02 8.19 -13.84
CA LEU A 22 -3.93 7.09 -14.15
C LEU A 22 -3.61 6.62 -15.57
N LEU A 23 -2.87 5.52 -15.69
CA LEU A 23 -2.38 4.99 -16.96
C LEU A 23 -3.41 4.06 -17.61
N SER A 24 -3.29 3.83 -18.91
CA SER A 24 -4.07 2.85 -19.66
C SER A 24 -3.23 2.23 -20.78
N SER A 25 -3.65 1.07 -21.28
CA SER A 25 -3.00 0.44 -22.43
C SER A 25 -3.98 -0.47 -23.17
N PRO A 26 -4.19 -0.27 -24.49
CA PRO A 26 -5.05 -1.16 -25.28
C PRO A 26 -4.65 -2.64 -25.23
N ALA A 27 -3.36 -2.94 -25.01
CA ALA A 27 -2.89 -4.30 -24.85
C ALA A 27 -3.39 -4.93 -23.54
N LEU A 28 -3.40 -4.17 -22.44
CA LEU A 28 -3.95 -4.64 -21.18
C LEU A 28 -5.47 -4.77 -21.26
N ASP A 29 -6.14 -3.85 -21.95
CA ASP A 29 -7.58 -3.91 -22.18
C ASP A 29 -7.98 -5.20 -22.92
N ALA A 30 -7.22 -5.56 -23.95
CA ALA A 30 -7.42 -6.79 -24.71
C ALA A 30 -7.24 -8.06 -23.86
N ILE A 31 -6.27 -8.07 -22.95
CA ILE A 31 -6.04 -9.20 -22.02
C ILE A 31 -7.18 -9.30 -21.01
N ALA A 32 -7.59 -8.18 -20.42
CA ALA A 32 -8.66 -8.14 -19.42
C ALA A 32 -10.07 -8.33 -20.02
N GLY A 33 -10.23 -8.14 -21.33
CA GLY A 33 -11.53 -8.11 -22.01
C GLY A 33 -12.39 -6.89 -21.65
N ARG A 34 -11.78 -5.86 -21.04
CA ARG A 34 -12.43 -4.61 -20.59
C ARG A 34 -11.40 -3.50 -20.44
N ARG A 35 -11.84 -2.25 -20.30
CA ARG A 35 -10.94 -1.12 -20.08
C ARG A 35 -10.26 -1.22 -18.70
N VAL A 36 -8.93 -1.10 -18.66
CA VAL A 36 -8.13 -1.13 -17.43
C VAL A 36 -7.42 0.20 -17.22
N LEU A 37 -7.72 0.86 -16.10
CA LEU A 37 -7.07 2.10 -15.68
C LEU A 37 -6.16 1.82 -14.48
N VAL A 38 -4.89 2.20 -14.57
CA VAL A 38 -3.85 1.83 -13.59
C VAL A 38 -3.37 3.07 -12.84
N LYS A 39 -3.77 3.19 -11.58
CA LYS A 39 -3.28 4.23 -10.67
C LYS A 39 -1.84 3.89 -10.24
N ALA A 40 -0.86 4.59 -10.81
CA ALA A 40 0.55 4.22 -10.76
C ALA A 40 1.27 4.71 -9.50
N GLU A 41 0.87 4.21 -8.33
CA GLU A 41 1.52 4.54 -7.04
C GLU A 41 2.96 4.01 -6.92
N CYS A 42 3.38 3.07 -7.77
CA CYS A 42 4.79 2.72 -7.97
C CYS A 42 5.66 3.91 -8.40
N LEU A 43 5.07 4.94 -9.01
CA LEU A 43 5.74 6.19 -9.39
C LEU A 43 5.70 7.25 -8.29
N GLN A 44 5.17 6.96 -7.12
CA GLN A 44 5.21 7.89 -5.99
C GLN A 44 6.65 8.07 -5.48
N HIS A 45 6.89 9.11 -4.68
CA HIS A 45 8.11 9.18 -3.87
C HIS A 45 8.33 7.87 -3.10
N THR A 46 9.60 7.50 -2.89
CA THR A 46 9.98 6.22 -2.26
C THR A 46 9.50 4.96 -3.01
N GLY A 47 9.00 5.10 -4.24
CA GLY A 47 8.59 3.97 -5.09
C GLY A 47 7.28 3.28 -4.68
N SER A 48 6.47 3.88 -3.80
CA SER A 48 5.18 3.31 -3.40
C SER A 48 4.24 4.32 -2.73
N PHE A 49 2.97 3.93 -2.59
CA PHE A 49 1.94 4.73 -1.91
C PHE A 49 2.28 5.12 -0.47
N LYS A 50 3.19 4.41 0.20
CA LYS A 50 3.52 4.62 1.63
C LYS A 50 4.07 6.01 1.93
N ALA A 51 4.59 6.73 0.93
CA ALA A 51 4.97 8.13 1.10
C ALA A 51 3.79 8.99 1.57
N ARG A 52 2.55 8.67 1.16
CA ARG A 52 1.35 9.43 1.52
C ARG A 52 1.05 9.33 3.01
N GLY A 53 0.85 8.12 3.54
CA GLY A 53 0.57 7.93 4.97
C GLY A 53 1.75 8.28 5.87
N GLY A 54 2.99 8.03 5.43
CA GLY A 54 4.18 8.49 6.16
C GLY A 54 4.21 10.01 6.31
N TRP A 55 3.95 10.73 5.22
CA TRP A 55 3.82 12.19 5.25
C TRP A 55 2.67 12.66 6.12
N ALA A 56 1.47 12.09 5.94
CA ALA A 56 0.28 12.48 6.67
C ALA A 56 0.45 12.32 8.19
N ALA A 57 1.02 11.20 8.64
CA ALA A 57 1.28 10.94 10.04
C ALA A 57 2.32 11.90 10.63
N VAL A 58 3.47 12.07 9.98
CA VAL A 58 4.54 12.93 10.53
C VAL A 58 4.15 14.43 10.47
N SER A 59 3.44 14.86 9.42
CA SER A 59 2.98 16.26 9.27
C SER A 59 1.84 16.63 10.22
N ALA A 60 1.09 15.66 10.73
CA ALA A 60 0.01 15.89 11.69
C ALA A 60 0.53 16.16 13.11
N LEU A 61 1.78 15.78 13.41
CA LEU A 61 2.34 15.95 14.74
C LEU A 61 2.72 17.42 15.00
N PRO A 62 2.43 17.96 16.20
CA PRO A 62 2.98 19.23 16.64
C PRO A 62 4.50 19.21 16.55
N GLU A 63 5.12 20.35 16.26
CA GLU A 63 6.56 20.45 16.02
C GLU A 63 7.37 19.90 17.20
N GLU A 64 7.01 20.28 18.41
CA GLU A 64 7.57 19.83 19.69
C GLU A 64 7.45 18.33 19.91
N VAL A 65 6.40 17.67 19.41
CA VAL A 65 6.27 16.20 19.45
C VAL A 65 7.20 15.58 18.40
N ARG A 66 7.18 16.13 17.18
CA ARG A 66 8.01 15.68 16.07
C ARG A 66 9.51 15.79 16.37
N ARG A 67 9.95 16.83 17.08
CA ARG A 67 11.35 17.02 17.52
C ARG A 67 11.85 15.95 18.48
N ARG A 68 10.96 15.27 19.21
CA ARG A 68 11.32 14.11 20.08
C ARG A 68 11.65 12.86 19.27
N GLY A 69 11.28 12.85 17.99
CA GLY A 69 11.63 11.80 17.04
C GLY A 69 10.45 10.88 16.71
N ILE A 70 10.58 10.25 15.55
CA ILE A 70 9.61 9.34 14.95
C ILE A 70 10.16 7.92 14.98
N LEU A 71 9.36 6.96 15.42
CA LEU A 71 9.67 5.55 15.38
C LEU A 71 8.75 4.85 14.37
N ALA A 72 9.27 3.92 13.57
CA ALA A 72 8.44 3.00 12.80
C ALA A 72 9.07 1.61 12.74
N TYR A 73 8.25 0.56 12.64
CA TYR A 73 8.71 -0.79 12.33
C TYR A 73 8.30 -1.16 10.90
N SER A 74 9.28 -1.45 10.06
CA SER A 74 9.05 -1.94 8.69
C SER A 74 10.37 -2.34 8.05
N SER A 75 10.38 -3.44 7.30
CA SER A 75 11.53 -3.84 6.48
C SER A 75 11.51 -3.21 5.08
N GLY A 76 10.58 -2.31 4.75
CA GLY A 76 10.39 -1.87 3.36
C GLY A 76 9.69 -0.53 3.16
N ASN A 77 8.59 -0.53 2.41
CA ASN A 77 7.98 0.69 1.88
C ASN A 77 7.56 1.71 2.96
N HIS A 78 7.04 1.23 4.10
CA HIS A 78 6.65 2.11 5.20
C HIS A 78 7.86 2.79 5.87
N ALA A 79 8.97 2.06 6.03
CA ALA A 79 10.22 2.62 6.56
C ALA A 79 10.68 3.81 5.72
N GLN A 80 10.74 3.64 4.39
CA GLN A 80 11.17 4.71 3.49
C GLN A 80 10.19 5.88 3.48
N GLY A 81 8.87 5.62 3.50
CA GLY A 81 7.84 6.66 3.54
C GLY A 81 7.95 7.54 4.79
N VAL A 82 8.11 6.93 5.96
CA VAL A 82 8.28 7.64 7.24
C VAL A 82 9.63 8.35 7.31
N ALA A 83 10.72 7.68 6.94
CA ALA A 83 12.06 8.25 6.96
C ALA A 83 12.16 9.49 6.05
N ARG A 84 11.58 9.43 4.84
CA ARG A 84 11.51 10.58 3.93
C ARG A 84 10.74 11.75 4.55
N ALA A 85 9.58 11.48 5.15
CA ALA A 85 8.75 12.53 5.76
C ALA A 85 9.46 13.20 6.95
N ALA A 86 10.09 12.40 7.81
CA ALA A 86 10.87 12.88 8.94
C ALA A 86 12.05 13.75 8.48
N ALA A 87 12.82 13.27 7.48
CA ALA A 87 13.94 14.00 6.92
C ALA A 87 13.54 15.38 6.36
N ALA A 88 12.44 15.43 5.60
CA ALA A 88 11.92 16.66 5.03
C ALA A 88 11.46 17.69 6.09
N MET A 89 11.19 17.23 7.32
CA MET A 89 10.73 18.07 8.43
C MET A 89 11.79 18.27 9.51
N GLY A 90 13.03 17.84 9.28
CA GLY A 90 14.12 17.94 10.25
C GLY A 90 13.89 17.13 11.53
N ALA A 91 13.09 16.06 11.46
CA ALA A 91 12.75 15.22 12.60
C ALA A 91 13.70 14.01 12.69
N PRO A 92 14.19 13.64 13.89
CA PRO A 92 14.90 12.37 14.07
C PRO A 92 13.98 11.20 13.72
N ALA A 93 14.51 10.17 13.05
CA ALA A 93 13.75 8.97 12.72
C ALA A 93 14.54 7.72 13.10
N VAL A 94 13.88 6.79 13.79
CA VAL A 94 14.38 5.45 14.10
C VAL A 94 13.47 4.43 13.42
N ILE A 95 14.08 3.56 12.62
CA ILE A 95 13.38 2.48 11.92
C ILE A 95 13.84 1.13 12.47
N VAL A 96 12.89 0.37 13.01
CA VAL A 96 13.12 -1.00 13.44
C VAL A 96 12.99 -1.92 12.23
N MET A 97 14.09 -2.55 11.83
CA MET A 97 14.18 -3.44 10.67
C MET A 97 14.72 -4.81 11.10
N PRO A 98 14.30 -5.91 10.46
CA PRO A 98 14.91 -7.21 10.74
C PRO A 98 16.31 -7.30 10.12
N LYS A 99 17.21 -8.08 10.72
CA LYS A 99 18.60 -8.26 10.24
C LYS A 99 18.69 -8.81 8.82
N ASP A 100 17.68 -9.56 8.38
CA ASP A 100 17.55 -10.17 7.05
C ASP A 100 16.86 -9.26 6.02
N ALA A 101 16.57 -8.00 6.37
CA ALA A 101 15.95 -7.07 5.43
C ALA A 101 16.79 -6.91 4.15
N PRO A 102 16.16 -6.89 2.96
CA PRO A 102 16.88 -6.68 1.71
C PRO A 102 17.76 -5.43 1.75
N GLN A 103 19.02 -5.54 1.31
CA GLN A 103 20.01 -4.44 1.41
C GLN A 103 19.51 -3.16 0.74
N ALA A 104 18.85 -3.25 -0.41
CA ALA A 104 18.26 -2.10 -1.09
C ALA A 104 17.25 -1.33 -0.21
N LYS A 105 16.48 -2.03 0.63
CA LYS A 105 15.49 -1.41 1.55
C LYS A 105 16.20 -0.77 2.76
N VAL A 106 17.29 -1.37 3.25
CA VAL A 106 18.14 -0.80 4.29
C VAL A 106 18.83 0.48 3.79
N GLU A 107 19.47 0.43 2.63
CA GLU A 107 20.15 1.56 2.01
C GLU A 107 19.18 2.70 1.66
N GLY A 108 18.01 2.36 1.09
CA GLY A 108 16.96 3.32 0.81
C GLY A 108 16.48 4.06 2.06
N THR A 109 16.44 3.38 3.20
CA THR A 109 16.08 3.98 4.50
C THR A 109 17.22 4.87 5.04
N ARG A 110 18.47 4.41 5.00
CA ARG A 110 19.65 5.18 5.42
C ARG A 110 19.85 6.45 4.61
N ARG A 111 19.48 6.45 3.32
CA ARG A 111 19.58 7.62 2.45
C ARG A 111 18.78 8.82 2.95
N TYR A 112 17.75 8.60 3.75
CA TYR A 112 16.96 9.66 4.38
C TYR A 112 17.47 10.05 5.79
N GLY A 113 18.62 9.54 6.22
CA GLY A 113 19.22 9.89 7.51
C GLY A 113 18.56 9.25 8.73
N ALA A 114 17.74 8.22 8.54
CA ALA A 114 17.14 7.49 9.65
C ALA A 114 18.15 6.55 10.33
N GLU A 115 18.11 6.51 11.66
CA GLU A 115 18.76 5.47 12.46
C GLU A 115 18.04 4.14 12.22
N ILE A 116 18.79 3.06 11.98
CA ILE A 116 18.23 1.73 11.82
C ILE A 116 18.61 0.89 13.04
N VAL A 117 17.59 0.39 13.74
CA VAL A 117 17.75 -0.56 14.83
C VAL A 117 17.34 -1.93 14.32
N PHE A 118 18.30 -2.87 14.32
CA PHE A 118 18.05 -4.22 13.82
C PHE A 118 17.50 -5.16 14.88
N TYR A 119 16.60 -6.06 14.50
CA TYR A 119 16.12 -7.17 15.34
C TYR A 119 16.19 -8.53 14.61
N ASP A 120 16.19 -9.61 15.36
CA ASP A 120 16.14 -10.99 14.89
C ASP A 120 14.70 -11.53 14.92
N ARG A 121 14.15 -11.85 13.75
CA ARG A 121 12.77 -12.36 13.61
C ARG A 121 12.54 -13.68 14.36
N ALA A 122 13.59 -14.48 14.59
CA ALA A 122 13.47 -15.80 15.20
C ALA A 122 13.26 -15.75 16.72
N GLY A 123 13.65 -14.66 17.39
CA GLY A 123 13.63 -14.58 18.85
C GLY A 123 13.21 -13.24 19.44
N GLU A 124 13.05 -12.19 18.62
CA GLU A 124 12.72 -10.85 19.08
C GLU A 124 11.38 -10.38 18.47
N SER A 125 10.57 -9.71 19.27
CA SER A 125 9.38 -8.99 18.79
C SER A 125 9.75 -7.56 18.43
N ARG A 126 9.52 -7.18 17.18
CA ARG A 126 9.67 -5.79 16.73
C ARG A 126 8.73 -4.84 17.47
N GLU A 127 7.55 -5.33 17.86
CA GLU A 127 6.56 -4.57 18.64
C GLU A 127 7.12 -4.29 20.04
N ALA A 128 7.60 -5.31 20.75
CA ALA A 128 8.20 -5.15 22.08
C ALA A 128 9.44 -4.24 22.05
N LEU A 129 10.33 -4.42 21.07
CA LEU A 129 11.50 -3.55 20.89
C LEU A 129 11.08 -2.10 20.58
N GLY A 130 10.08 -1.92 19.74
CA GLY A 130 9.54 -0.60 19.42
C GLY A 130 8.91 0.09 20.62
N GLU A 131 8.12 -0.64 21.42
CA GLU A 131 7.51 -0.14 22.66
C GLU A 131 8.58 0.28 23.69
N ALA A 132 9.65 -0.51 23.83
CA ALA A 132 10.78 -0.16 24.67
C ALA A 132 11.47 1.13 24.22
N LEU A 133 11.71 1.30 22.91
CA LEU A 133 12.30 2.53 22.36
C LEU A 133 11.39 3.75 22.53
N VAL A 134 10.07 3.59 22.40
CA VAL A 134 9.10 4.67 22.70
C VAL A 134 9.18 5.06 24.17
N ALA A 135 9.18 4.10 25.09
CA ALA A 135 9.23 4.35 26.52
C ALA A 135 10.56 5.02 26.95
N GLU A 136 11.68 4.58 26.37
CA GLU A 136 13.01 5.10 26.69
C GLU A 136 13.26 6.49 26.10
N ARG A 137 12.91 6.71 24.83
CA ARG A 137 13.29 7.91 24.06
C ARG A 137 12.16 8.93 23.89
N GLY A 138 10.93 8.59 24.29
CA GLY A 138 9.77 9.49 24.17
C GLY A 138 9.34 9.76 22.72
N MET A 139 9.64 8.83 21.82
CA MET A 139 9.39 8.96 20.37
C MET A 139 7.92 8.65 20.02
N THR A 140 7.46 9.16 18.89
CA THR A 140 6.12 8.83 18.37
C THR A 140 6.17 7.65 17.41
N LEU A 141 5.47 6.57 17.75
CA LEU A 141 5.33 5.41 16.87
C LEU A 141 4.34 5.68 15.73
N VAL A 142 4.75 5.48 14.48
CA VAL A 142 3.91 5.53 13.29
C VAL A 142 3.73 4.11 12.73
N ARG A 143 2.53 3.53 12.93
CA ARG A 143 2.23 2.16 12.49
C ARG A 143 2.01 2.09 10.96
N PRO A 144 2.28 0.96 10.31
CA PRO A 144 2.26 0.87 8.85
C PRO A 144 0.87 0.93 8.20
N TYR A 145 -0.20 0.64 8.92
CA TYR A 145 -1.56 0.60 8.34
C TYR A 145 -2.66 0.87 9.36
N ASP A 146 -2.55 0.34 10.59
CA ASP A 146 -3.57 0.49 11.64
C ASP A 146 -3.35 1.76 12.46
N GLU A 147 -3.32 2.89 11.76
CA GLU A 147 -3.02 4.22 12.31
C GLU A 147 -3.88 5.26 11.59
N PRO A 148 -4.67 6.06 12.32
CA PRO A 148 -5.57 7.03 11.72
C PRO A 148 -4.93 7.94 10.64
N GLU A 149 -3.86 8.66 10.96
CA GLU A 149 -3.25 9.59 9.99
C GLU A 149 -2.63 8.87 8.80
N VAL A 150 -2.16 7.63 9.00
CA VAL A 150 -1.66 6.80 7.91
C VAL A 150 -2.79 6.44 6.96
N ILE A 151 -3.93 5.96 7.46
CA ILE A 151 -5.12 5.65 6.65
C ILE A 151 -5.59 6.91 5.90
N ALA A 152 -5.64 8.06 6.59
CA ALA A 152 -6.03 9.33 5.99
C ALA A 152 -5.11 9.73 4.84
N GLY A 153 -3.79 9.62 5.03
CA GLY A 153 -2.81 9.85 3.98
C GLY A 153 -2.98 8.91 2.80
N GLN A 154 -3.18 7.60 3.03
CA GLN A 154 -3.39 6.67 1.92
C GLN A 154 -4.67 7.00 1.14
N GLY A 155 -5.71 7.49 1.82
CA GLY A 155 -6.97 7.90 1.20
C GLY A 155 -6.85 9.05 0.21
N THR A 156 -5.76 9.83 0.25
CA THR A 156 -5.50 10.85 -0.77
C THR A 156 -5.34 10.24 -2.17
N CYS A 157 -4.90 8.99 -2.26
CA CYS A 157 -4.91 8.22 -3.51
C CYS A 157 -6.35 8.06 -4.05
N GLY A 158 -7.33 7.82 -3.18
CA GLY A 158 -8.75 7.72 -3.56
C GLY A 158 -9.35 9.04 -4.04
N LEU A 159 -8.94 10.18 -3.47
CA LEU A 159 -9.33 11.51 -3.99
C LEU A 159 -8.85 11.72 -5.43
N GLU A 160 -7.60 11.32 -5.70
CA GLU A 160 -7.02 11.41 -7.04
C GLU A 160 -7.71 10.44 -8.00
N ILE A 161 -7.99 9.21 -7.59
CA ILE A 161 -8.74 8.22 -8.38
C ILE A 161 -10.12 8.78 -8.75
N ALA A 162 -10.88 9.33 -7.81
CA ALA A 162 -12.21 9.88 -8.08
C ALA A 162 -12.17 10.95 -9.19
N ARG A 163 -11.25 11.92 -9.08
CA ARG A 163 -11.11 12.99 -10.06
C ARG A 163 -10.59 12.49 -11.42
N GLN A 164 -9.58 11.63 -11.42
CA GLN A 164 -8.95 11.13 -12.65
C GLN A 164 -9.90 10.18 -13.40
N ALA A 165 -10.62 9.29 -12.70
CA ALA A 165 -11.61 8.41 -13.29
C ALA A 165 -12.78 9.18 -13.91
N SER A 166 -13.29 10.21 -13.21
CA SER A 166 -14.33 11.09 -13.75
C SER A 166 -13.87 11.80 -15.03
N ALA A 167 -12.63 12.28 -15.08
CA ALA A 167 -12.04 12.88 -16.28
C ALA A 167 -11.92 11.89 -17.45
N GLU A 168 -11.79 10.59 -17.16
CA GLU A 168 -11.78 9.50 -18.14
C GLU A 168 -13.18 8.99 -18.52
N GLY A 169 -14.25 9.61 -18.00
CA GLY A 169 -15.64 9.20 -18.22
C GLY A 169 -16.07 7.95 -17.44
N VAL A 170 -15.29 7.52 -16.45
CA VAL A 170 -15.59 6.35 -15.59
C VAL A 170 -16.20 6.84 -14.28
N THR A 171 -17.52 6.74 -14.16
CA THR A 171 -18.27 7.14 -12.96
C THR A 171 -18.78 5.98 -12.12
N GLU A 172 -18.82 4.78 -12.71
CA GLU A 172 -19.26 3.54 -12.06
C GLU A 172 -18.28 2.41 -12.38
N GLY A 173 -18.06 1.50 -11.43
CA GLY A 173 -17.17 0.35 -11.62
C GLY A 173 -16.46 -0.09 -10.36
N GLU A 174 -15.51 -1.01 -10.54
CA GLU A 174 -14.72 -1.56 -9.44
C GLU A 174 -13.32 -0.92 -9.37
N VAL A 175 -12.85 -0.69 -8.15
CA VAL A 175 -11.49 -0.20 -7.86
C VAL A 175 -10.75 -1.28 -7.09
N LEU A 176 -9.87 -2.01 -7.77
CA LEU A 176 -9.08 -3.08 -7.20
C LEU A 176 -7.85 -2.50 -6.48
N VAL A 177 -7.71 -2.81 -5.19
CA VAL A 177 -6.66 -2.23 -4.35
C VAL A 177 -5.84 -3.33 -3.70
N CYS A 178 -4.52 -3.31 -3.89
CA CYS A 178 -3.61 -4.23 -3.20
C CYS A 178 -3.83 -4.14 -1.69
N CYS A 179 -4.02 -5.28 -1.04
CA CYS A 179 -4.36 -5.33 0.36
C CYS A 179 -3.42 -6.26 1.13
N GLY A 180 -2.93 -5.74 2.26
CA GLY A 180 -2.41 -6.53 3.37
C GLY A 180 -3.22 -6.15 4.59
N GLY A 181 -2.61 -5.45 5.56
CA GLY A 181 -3.31 -4.92 6.75
C GLY A 181 -4.39 -3.85 6.52
N GLY A 182 -4.82 -3.58 5.28
CA GLY A 182 -6.01 -2.76 4.97
C GLY A 182 -5.83 -1.23 4.89
N GLY A 183 -4.70 -0.67 5.31
CA GLY A 183 -4.57 0.80 5.42
C GLY A 183 -4.80 1.59 4.12
N LEU A 184 -4.30 1.09 2.98
CA LEU A 184 -4.54 1.69 1.67
C LEU A 184 -6.00 1.51 1.24
N THR A 185 -6.50 0.27 1.30
CA THR A 185 -7.85 -0.12 0.92
C THR A 185 -8.91 0.66 1.68
N SER A 186 -8.79 0.76 3.01
CA SER A 186 -9.68 1.56 3.86
C SER A 186 -9.65 3.04 3.50
N GLY A 187 -8.46 3.60 3.27
CA GLY A 187 -8.31 5.01 2.92
C GLY A 187 -8.96 5.33 1.57
N VAL A 188 -8.71 4.51 0.56
CA VAL A 188 -9.32 4.66 -0.78
C VAL A 188 -10.84 4.51 -0.68
N ALA A 189 -11.35 3.51 0.05
CA ALA A 189 -12.78 3.29 0.20
C ALA A 189 -13.51 4.48 0.83
N LEU A 190 -12.92 5.09 1.87
CA LEU A 190 -13.48 6.29 2.52
C LEU A 190 -13.48 7.52 1.61
N ALA A 191 -12.46 7.68 0.77
CA ALA A 191 -12.41 8.78 -0.18
C ALA A 191 -13.47 8.60 -1.28
N LEU A 192 -13.61 7.39 -1.83
CA LEU A 192 -14.60 7.10 -2.88
C LEU A 192 -16.04 7.16 -2.36
N GLU A 193 -16.29 6.73 -1.11
CA GLU A 193 -17.61 6.91 -0.46
C GLU A 193 -18.11 8.36 -0.54
N ALA A 194 -17.21 9.33 -0.41
CA ALA A 194 -17.56 10.75 -0.42
C ALA A 194 -17.52 11.39 -1.81
N GLU A 195 -16.55 11.03 -2.65
CA GLU A 195 -16.25 11.76 -3.90
C GLU A 195 -16.72 11.04 -5.17
N ALA A 196 -16.87 9.72 -5.13
CA ALA A 196 -17.24 8.90 -6.29
C ALA A 196 -18.00 7.63 -5.86
N PRO A 197 -19.23 7.76 -5.32
CA PRO A 197 -19.98 6.64 -4.73
C PRO A 197 -20.40 5.55 -5.73
N GLY A 198 -20.30 5.81 -7.04
CA GLY A 198 -20.46 4.78 -8.09
C GLY A 198 -19.27 3.83 -8.22
N LEU A 199 -18.11 4.19 -7.65
CA LEU A 199 -16.91 3.37 -7.65
C LEU A 199 -16.80 2.56 -6.36
N ARG A 200 -16.71 1.23 -6.47
CA ARG A 200 -16.64 0.33 -5.32
C ARG A 200 -15.27 -0.31 -5.17
N VAL A 201 -14.66 -0.16 -4.00
CA VAL A 201 -13.36 -0.78 -3.70
C VAL A 201 -13.48 -2.28 -3.53
N ARG A 202 -12.53 -3.04 -4.09
CA ARG A 202 -12.34 -4.47 -3.82
C ARG A 202 -10.89 -4.73 -3.40
N PRO A 203 -10.67 -5.28 -2.19
CA PRO A 203 -9.34 -5.69 -1.76
C PRO A 203 -8.82 -6.84 -2.63
N VAL A 204 -7.53 -6.82 -2.96
CA VAL A 204 -6.86 -7.90 -3.69
C VAL A 204 -5.63 -8.35 -2.92
N GLU A 205 -5.55 -9.64 -2.65
CA GLU A 205 -4.53 -10.28 -1.80
C GLU A 205 -3.81 -11.42 -2.56
N PRO A 206 -2.61 -11.84 -2.12
CA PRO A 206 -2.02 -13.07 -2.62
C PRO A 206 -2.76 -14.29 -2.05
N ALA A 207 -2.83 -15.37 -2.83
CA ALA A 207 -3.31 -16.66 -2.36
C ALA A 207 -2.54 -17.11 -1.11
N ASN A 208 -3.24 -17.75 -0.17
CA ASN A 208 -2.76 -18.13 1.18
C ASN A 208 -2.52 -16.97 2.16
N TYR A 209 -2.68 -15.73 1.71
CA TYR A 209 -2.67 -14.50 2.51
C TYR A 209 -3.93 -13.66 2.29
N ASP A 210 -5.05 -14.32 2.00
CA ASP A 210 -6.34 -13.69 1.68
C ASP A 210 -7.20 -13.47 2.94
N ASP A 211 -6.57 -13.01 4.03
CA ASP A 211 -7.26 -12.81 5.31
C ASP A 211 -8.35 -11.74 5.22
N VAL A 212 -8.18 -10.65 4.47
CA VAL A 212 -9.23 -9.64 4.30
C VAL A 212 -10.40 -10.22 3.52
N ARG A 213 -10.16 -10.97 2.43
CA ARG A 213 -11.21 -11.66 1.68
C ARG A 213 -12.02 -12.58 2.59
N ARG A 214 -11.34 -13.43 3.38
CA ARG A 214 -12.00 -14.34 4.33
C ARG A 214 -12.73 -13.57 5.44
N SER A 215 -12.14 -12.49 5.93
CA SER A 215 -12.72 -11.66 6.98
C SER A 215 -13.98 -10.92 6.54
N LEU A 216 -13.99 -10.41 5.30
CA LEU A 216 -15.18 -9.77 4.71
C LEU A 216 -16.31 -10.78 4.52
N ALA A 217 -15.98 -12.01 4.13
CA ALA A 217 -16.96 -13.09 3.96
C ALA A 217 -17.53 -13.58 5.30
N SER A 218 -16.70 -13.73 6.34
CA SER A 218 -17.12 -14.24 7.65
C SER A 218 -17.67 -13.16 8.58
N GLY A 219 -17.44 -11.88 8.29
CA GLY A 219 -17.85 -10.75 9.13
C GLY A 219 -17.00 -10.56 10.39
N ARG A 220 -15.87 -11.27 10.51
CA ARG A 220 -14.92 -11.18 11.63
C ARG A 220 -13.48 -11.21 11.11
N ARG A 221 -12.53 -10.69 11.88
CA ARG A 221 -11.11 -10.73 11.50
C ARG A 221 -10.59 -12.17 11.53
N GLU A 222 -10.20 -12.67 10.38
CA GLU A 222 -9.53 -13.96 10.19
C GLU A 222 -8.00 -13.74 10.22
N THR A 223 -7.26 -14.84 10.40
CA THR A 223 -5.80 -14.83 10.51
C THR A 223 -5.19 -15.82 9.54
N ASN A 224 -4.05 -15.47 8.94
CA ASN A 224 -3.24 -16.36 8.12
C ASN A 224 -2.34 -17.23 9.00
N SER A 225 -2.22 -18.50 8.65
CA SER A 225 -1.36 -19.47 9.34
C SER A 225 -0.09 -19.84 8.56
N ALA A 226 0.04 -19.34 7.32
CA ALA A 226 1.19 -19.60 6.45
C ALA A 226 2.46 -18.87 6.93
N ASP A 227 3.63 -19.39 6.56
CA ASP A 227 4.92 -18.76 6.82
C ASP A 227 5.13 -17.54 5.90
N PRO A 228 5.22 -16.30 6.44
CA PRO A 228 5.35 -15.07 5.64
C PRO A 228 6.58 -15.04 4.73
N SER A 229 7.63 -15.80 5.05
CA SER A 229 8.85 -15.86 4.25
C SER A 229 8.69 -16.66 2.95
N ALA A 230 7.62 -17.45 2.84
CA ALA A 230 7.39 -18.32 1.68
C ALA A 230 6.80 -17.58 0.46
N SER A 231 6.31 -16.35 0.63
CA SER A 231 5.66 -15.62 -0.47
C SER A 231 6.54 -14.51 -1.05
N ILE A 232 6.47 -14.35 -2.38
CA ILE A 232 7.12 -13.26 -3.10
C ILE A 232 6.44 -11.90 -2.86
N CYS A 233 5.21 -11.88 -2.34
CA CYS A 233 4.42 -10.67 -2.10
C CYS A 233 4.73 -10.03 -0.74
N ASP A 234 6.01 -9.83 -0.44
CA ASP A 234 6.54 -9.45 0.89
C ASP A 234 5.90 -8.19 1.51
N ALA A 235 5.42 -7.27 0.67
CA ALA A 235 4.79 -6.02 1.10
C ALA A 235 3.38 -6.19 1.72
N ILE A 236 2.70 -7.32 1.48
CA ILE A 236 1.29 -7.52 1.83
C ILE A 236 0.97 -8.84 2.55
N VAL A 237 1.99 -9.63 2.93
CA VAL A 237 1.85 -10.84 3.77
C VAL A 237 1.58 -10.52 5.25
N THR A 238 0.40 -9.96 5.52
CA THR A 238 0.00 -9.52 6.87
C THR A 238 -0.69 -10.68 7.59
N PRO A 239 -0.57 -10.82 8.93
CA PRO A 239 -1.22 -11.94 9.61
C PRO A 239 -2.74 -11.82 9.66
N SER A 240 -3.28 -10.61 9.77
CA SER A 240 -4.71 -10.33 9.91
C SER A 240 -4.98 -8.85 9.57
N PRO A 241 -6.20 -8.44 9.21
CA PRO A 241 -6.52 -7.05 8.92
C PRO A 241 -6.34 -6.19 10.18
N GLY A 242 -6.10 -4.89 10.08
CA GLY A 242 -6.02 -4.01 11.25
C GLY A 242 -7.37 -3.82 11.97
N GLU A 243 -7.33 -3.47 13.26
CA GLU A 243 -8.53 -3.23 14.09
C GLU A 243 -9.33 -2.01 13.61
N LEU A 244 -8.65 -0.98 13.11
CA LEU A 244 -9.28 0.21 12.53
C LEU A 244 -9.68 -0.01 11.07
N THR A 245 -8.86 -0.76 10.34
CA THR A 245 -9.06 -0.95 8.90
C THR A 245 -10.22 -1.90 8.59
N PHE A 246 -10.40 -2.98 9.36
CA PHE A 246 -11.43 -3.99 9.10
C PHE A 246 -12.86 -3.43 9.16
N PRO A 247 -13.28 -2.68 10.21
CA PRO A 247 -14.62 -2.10 10.24
C PRO A 247 -14.90 -1.16 9.06
N ILE A 248 -13.87 -0.44 8.57
CA ILE A 248 -14.00 0.41 7.39
C ILE A 248 -14.22 -0.44 6.13
N MET A 249 -13.38 -1.47 5.93
CA MET A 249 -13.48 -2.33 4.75
C MET A 249 -14.78 -3.13 4.76
N SER A 250 -15.20 -3.68 5.91
CA SER A 250 -16.46 -4.42 6.07
C SER A 250 -17.68 -3.57 5.68
N ARG A 251 -17.65 -2.27 5.98
CA ARG A 251 -18.73 -1.34 5.64
C ARG A 251 -18.73 -0.90 4.18
N LEU A 252 -17.55 -0.71 3.57
CA LEU A 252 -17.42 0.02 2.31
C LEU A 252 -16.97 -0.81 1.10
N CYS A 253 -16.31 -1.94 1.33
CA CYS A 253 -15.73 -2.71 0.24
C CYS A 253 -16.72 -3.74 -0.35
N GLY A 254 -16.45 -4.15 -1.58
CA GLY A 254 -16.96 -5.39 -2.16
C GLY A 254 -16.18 -6.61 -1.66
N PRO A 255 -16.57 -7.82 -2.10
CA PRO A 255 -15.85 -9.04 -1.78
C PRO A 255 -14.41 -8.96 -2.30
N GLY A 256 -13.47 -9.47 -1.50
CA GLY A 256 -12.05 -9.53 -1.86
C GLY A 256 -11.77 -10.55 -2.97
N LEU A 257 -10.64 -10.36 -3.65
CA LEU A 257 -10.08 -11.27 -4.65
C LEU A 257 -8.73 -11.79 -4.16
N ALA A 258 -8.35 -12.98 -4.61
CA ALA A 258 -7.04 -13.56 -4.35
C ALA A 258 -6.39 -13.99 -5.65
N VAL A 259 -5.09 -13.71 -5.81
CA VAL A 259 -4.32 -14.07 -7.00
C VAL A 259 -3.12 -14.94 -6.63
N THR A 260 -2.69 -15.78 -7.56
CA THR A 260 -1.48 -16.60 -7.41
C THR A 260 -0.22 -15.77 -7.60
N GLU A 261 0.91 -16.29 -7.15
CA GLU A 261 2.21 -15.64 -7.34
C GLU A 261 2.62 -15.58 -8.82
N ASP A 262 2.27 -16.61 -9.60
CA ASP A 262 2.53 -16.66 -11.04
C ASP A 262 1.74 -15.57 -11.78
N GLU A 263 0.49 -15.33 -11.38
CA GLU A 263 -0.30 -14.21 -11.90
C GLU A 263 0.31 -12.86 -11.53
N ALA A 264 0.83 -12.70 -10.31
CA ALA A 264 1.53 -11.48 -9.91
C ALA A 264 2.80 -11.25 -10.76
N LEU A 265 3.61 -12.30 -11.01
CA LEU A 265 4.79 -12.22 -11.87
C LEU A 265 4.44 -11.85 -13.31
N ARG A 266 3.41 -12.47 -13.88
CA ARG A 266 2.91 -12.13 -15.24
C ARG A 266 2.41 -10.69 -15.30
N ALA A 267 1.71 -10.21 -14.28
CA ALA A 267 1.26 -8.82 -14.22
C ALA A 267 2.43 -7.83 -14.16
N ILE A 268 3.52 -8.17 -13.45
CA ILE A 268 4.75 -7.36 -13.45
C ILE A 268 5.33 -7.26 -14.87
N ALA A 269 5.48 -8.39 -15.57
CA ALA A 269 6.02 -8.41 -16.94
C ALA A 269 5.17 -7.58 -17.91
N LEU A 270 3.84 -7.72 -17.83
CA LEU A 270 2.90 -6.98 -18.67
C LEU A 270 2.89 -5.48 -18.35
N ALA A 271 2.97 -5.09 -17.07
CA ALA A 271 3.10 -3.69 -16.67
C ALA A 271 4.39 -3.07 -17.22
N MET A 272 5.52 -3.77 -17.12
CA MET A 272 6.79 -3.31 -17.68
C MET A 272 6.72 -3.15 -19.19
N ARG A 273 6.14 -4.12 -19.91
CA ARG A 273 6.06 -4.06 -21.38
C ARG A 273 5.11 -3.00 -21.90
N HIS A 274 3.92 -2.89 -21.30
CA HIS A 274 2.82 -2.14 -21.87
C HIS A 274 2.59 -0.78 -21.23
N LEU A 275 3.07 -0.58 -20.00
CA LEU A 275 2.99 0.70 -19.26
C LEU A 275 4.36 1.32 -18.98
N HIS A 276 5.45 0.57 -19.20
CA HIS A 276 6.83 1.02 -18.95
C HIS A 276 7.06 1.42 -17.49
N VAL A 277 6.40 0.73 -16.56
CA VAL A 277 6.58 0.90 -15.11
C VAL A 277 7.07 -0.39 -14.47
N VAL A 278 7.81 -0.26 -13.38
CA VAL A 278 8.27 -1.38 -12.56
C VAL A 278 7.32 -1.56 -11.38
N LEU A 279 6.88 -2.80 -11.15
CA LEU A 279 6.05 -3.19 -10.01
C LEU A 279 6.78 -4.22 -9.16
N GLU A 280 6.60 -4.14 -7.84
CA GLU A 280 6.93 -5.25 -6.93
C GLU A 280 5.75 -6.25 -6.88
N PRO A 281 5.95 -7.52 -6.46
CA PRO A 281 4.89 -8.53 -6.54
C PRO A 281 3.61 -8.14 -5.78
N GLY A 282 3.73 -7.67 -4.54
CA GLY A 282 2.59 -7.15 -3.78
C GLY A 282 1.98 -5.86 -4.39
N GLY A 283 2.78 -5.12 -5.15
CA GLY A 283 2.37 -3.94 -5.91
C GLY A 283 1.55 -4.27 -7.16
N ALA A 284 1.61 -5.52 -7.64
CA ALA A 284 1.01 -5.96 -8.89
C ALA A 284 -0.28 -6.80 -8.72
N VAL A 285 -0.63 -7.24 -7.49
CA VAL A 285 -1.76 -8.16 -7.30
C VAL A 285 -3.10 -7.61 -7.81
N SER A 286 -3.35 -6.32 -7.66
CA SER A 286 -4.58 -5.68 -8.17
C SER A 286 -4.65 -5.70 -9.70
N LEU A 287 -3.52 -5.50 -10.38
CA LEU A 287 -3.41 -5.60 -11.83
C LEU A 287 -3.57 -7.06 -12.28
N ALA A 288 -2.95 -8.00 -11.57
CA ALA A 288 -3.12 -9.44 -11.84
C ALA A 288 -4.59 -9.86 -11.80
N ALA A 289 -5.33 -9.42 -10.78
CA ALA A 289 -6.77 -9.67 -10.69
C ALA A 289 -7.54 -9.09 -11.88
N ALA A 290 -7.27 -7.84 -12.27
CA ALA A 290 -7.93 -7.23 -13.43
C ALA A 290 -7.67 -7.98 -14.75
N LEU A 291 -6.45 -8.50 -14.92
CA LEU A 291 -6.04 -9.18 -16.15
C LEU A 291 -6.53 -10.63 -16.22
N PHE A 292 -6.60 -11.35 -15.10
CA PHE A 292 -6.78 -12.81 -15.11
C PHE A 292 -8.05 -13.29 -14.43
N HIS A 293 -8.74 -12.45 -13.65
CA HIS A 293 -9.99 -12.78 -12.94
C HIS A 293 -11.20 -12.06 -13.52
N GLY A 294 -11.23 -11.87 -14.84
CA GLY A 294 -12.26 -11.06 -15.48
C GLY A 294 -13.70 -11.55 -15.24
N GLY A 295 -13.91 -12.85 -15.02
CA GLY A 295 -15.23 -13.40 -14.68
C GLY A 295 -15.76 -12.98 -13.30
N GLU A 296 -14.90 -12.47 -12.43
CA GLU A 296 -15.28 -12.01 -11.09
C GLU A 296 -15.52 -10.50 -11.03
N ILE A 297 -15.21 -9.74 -12.09
CA ILE A 297 -15.21 -8.27 -12.11
C ILE A 297 -16.39 -7.75 -12.94
N ALA A 298 -17.16 -6.83 -12.38
CA ALA A 298 -18.26 -6.16 -13.06
C ALA A 298 -17.82 -4.85 -13.77
N GLY A 299 -18.60 -4.44 -14.78
CA GLY A 299 -18.44 -3.16 -15.46
C GLY A 299 -17.54 -3.20 -16.70
N GLU A 300 -17.68 -2.16 -17.53
CA GLU A 300 -16.92 -1.96 -18.79
C GLU A 300 -15.49 -1.45 -18.53
N ALA A 301 -15.28 -0.83 -17.36
CA ALA A 301 -13.98 -0.35 -16.92
C ALA A 301 -13.68 -0.81 -15.49
N VAL A 302 -12.41 -1.13 -15.24
CA VAL A 302 -11.88 -1.43 -13.91
C VAL A 302 -10.68 -0.54 -13.64
N ILE A 303 -10.61 -0.01 -12.42
CA ILE A 303 -9.46 0.76 -11.95
C ILE A 303 -8.64 -0.14 -11.04
N VAL A 304 -7.33 -0.15 -11.19
CA VAL A 304 -6.42 -0.90 -10.31
C VAL A 304 -5.38 0.02 -9.70
N VAL A 305 -5.00 -0.22 -8.45
CA VAL A 305 -3.91 0.52 -7.80
C VAL A 305 -2.63 -0.31 -7.86
N ALA A 306 -1.70 0.12 -8.72
CA ALA A 306 -0.36 -0.43 -8.81
C ALA A 306 0.50 0.15 -7.68
N SER A 307 0.47 -0.50 -6.51
CA SER A 307 0.74 0.17 -5.23
C SER A 307 2.22 0.47 -4.93
N GLY A 308 3.15 -0.27 -5.55
CA GLY A 308 4.59 -0.12 -5.31
C GLY A 308 5.46 -0.78 -6.37
N GLY A 309 6.70 -0.28 -6.49
CA GLY A 309 7.68 -0.69 -7.50
C GLY A 309 9.06 -1.02 -6.96
N ASN A 310 9.20 -1.22 -5.64
CA ASN A 310 10.49 -1.47 -4.98
C ASN A 310 10.94 -2.94 -5.09
N ALA A 311 11.02 -3.43 -6.33
CA ALA A 311 11.54 -4.76 -6.67
C ALA A 311 13.06 -4.74 -6.88
N ASP A 312 13.74 -5.81 -6.45
CA ASP A 312 15.14 -6.00 -6.80
C ASP A 312 15.31 -6.53 -8.26
N PRO A 313 16.50 -6.40 -8.86
CA PRO A 313 16.73 -6.86 -10.23
C PRO A 313 16.49 -8.36 -10.45
N ALA A 314 16.70 -9.20 -9.43
CA ALA A 314 16.51 -10.64 -9.55
C ALA A 314 15.01 -10.99 -9.63
N MET A 315 14.18 -10.30 -8.85
CA MET A 315 12.73 -10.40 -8.94
C MET A 315 12.21 -9.96 -10.31
N MET A 316 12.76 -8.87 -10.87
CA MET A 316 12.40 -8.42 -12.22
C MET A 316 12.79 -9.42 -13.29
N ALA A 317 14.00 -9.99 -13.21
CA ALA A 317 14.42 -11.06 -14.12
C ALA A 317 13.52 -12.29 -14.01
N ARG A 318 13.12 -12.68 -12.79
CA ARG A 318 12.17 -13.78 -12.56
C ARG A 318 10.81 -13.50 -13.20
N ALA A 319 10.27 -12.29 -13.03
CA ALA A 319 8.98 -11.90 -13.61
C ALA A 319 9.01 -11.94 -15.15
N LEU A 320 10.06 -11.41 -15.77
CA LEU A 320 10.22 -11.41 -17.22
C LEU A 320 10.44 -12.80 -17.82
N ALA A 321 10.87 -13.78 -17.02
CA ALA A 321 11.01 -15.18 -17.42
C ALA A 321 9.72 -16.01 -17.25
N ALA A 322 8.70 -15.47 -16.56
CA ALA A 322 7.44 -16.15 -16.28
C ALA A 322 6.38 -15.98 -17.40
N GLU A 323 6.78 -15.42 -18.54
CA GLU A 323 5.91 -15.16 -19.69
C GLU A 323 6.15 -16.13 -20.85
#